data_AF-A0AB37UDR1-F1
#
_entry.id   AF-A0AB37UDR1-F1
#
_cell.length_a   1.000
_cell.length_b   1.000
_cell.length_c   1.000
_cell.angle_alpha   90.00
_cell.angle_beta   90.00
_cell.angle_gamma   90.00
#
_symmetry.space_group_name_H-M   'P 1'
#
loop_
_entity.id
_entity.type
_entity.pdbx_description
1 polymer ?
#
loop_
_entity_poly.entity_id
_entity_poly.type
_entity_poly.pdbx_seq_one_letter_code
_entity_poly.pdbx_strand_id
1 'polypeptide(L)'
;MVRPKKVYFAGKVNHGGGYRGKLLGNPRVMSDGYKTYHIGNYAIDYHGAFAISCDHGCFHGDGDHGWGFGNVDYECGQFVDELSNGASVKWDVATTKPHEDGVYVNGYFSSREDLVKRCFNQIQTCDAVHAYIDSFDCYGTLVELGYAAALNKPTYIVLAPNVSQDVSILEKDELWFVKHTPNIKSIKYDGGETFIHTDLLVPSSVEESPSAFRSRLKF
;
A
#
# COMPACT_ATOMS: atom_id res chain seq x y z
N MET A 1 -20.26 -4.38 -17.28
CA MET A 1 -20.09 -4.16 -15.83
C MET A 1 -18.92 -3.20 -15.65
N VAL A 2 -19.03 -2.18 -14.81
CA VAL A 2 -17.88 -1.29 -14.53
C VAL A 2 -16.87 -2.09 -13.72
N ARG A 3 -15.63 -2.18 -14.19
CA ARG A 3 -14.57 -2.87 -13.43
C ARG A 3 -14.30 -2.13 -12.11
N PRO A 4 -13.99 -2.82 -11.01
CA PRO A 4 -13.50 -2.16 -9.81
C PRO A 4 -12.27 -1.30 -10.11
N LYS A 5 -12.14 -0.19 -9.37
CA LYS A 5 -10.99 0.70 -9.48
C LYS A 5 -9.86 0.14 -8.63
N LYS A 6 -8.66 0.04 -9.18
CA LYS A 6 -7.46 -0.40 -8.46
C LYS A 6 -6.89 0.78 -7.68
N VAL A 7 -6.91 0.70 -6.36
CA VAL A 7 -6.51 1.82 -5.50
C VAL A 7 -5.31 1.40 -4.67
N TYR A 8 -4.19 2.09 -4.84
CA TYR A 8 -3.02 1.89 -4.00
C TYR A 8 -3.16 2.69 -2.70
N PHE A 9 -3.20 2.00 -1.56
CA PHE A 9 -3.34 2.62 -0.24
C PHE A 9 -1.96 2.86 0.37
N ALA A 10 -1.39 4.05 0.17
CA ALA A 10 -0.10 4.46 0.73
C ALA A 10 -0.25 5.01 2.16
N GLY A 11 0.73 4.79 3.02
CA GLY A 11 0.64 5.22 4.42
C GLY A 11 1.43 4.31 5.35
N LYS A 12 1.80 4.83 6.53
CA LYS A 12 2.58 4.06 7.50
C LYS A 12 1.86 2.76 7.84
N VAL A 13 2.61 1.67 7.87
CA VAL A 13 2.11 0.37 8.28
C VAL A 13 2.19 0.29 9.80
N ASN A 14 1.03 0.25 10.44
CA ASN A 14 0.87 0.19 11.89
C ASN A 14 0.22 -1.14 12.29
N HIS A 15 0.37 -1.52 13.56
CA HIS A 15 -0.28 -2.71 14.07
C HIS A 15 -1.82 -2.58 14.02
N GLY A 16 -2.54 -3.68 13.80
CA GLY A 16 -4.00 -3.75 13.72
C GLY A 16 -4.60 -3.16 12.44
N GLY A 17 -3.90 -3.28 11.31
CA GLY A 17 -4.32 -2.77 10.01
C GLY A 17 -4.27 -1.25 9.83
N GLY A 18 -3.98 -0.49 10.89
CA GLY A 18 -3.89 0.98 10.86
C GLY A 18 -5.13 1.64 10.26
N TYR A 19 -4.93 2.72 9.50
CA TYR A 19 -6.03 3.43 8.84
C TYR A 19 -6.73 2.57 7.78
N ARG A 20 -6.01 1.66 7.11
CA ARG A 20 -6.58 0.78 6.07
C ARG A 20 -7.59 -0.18 6.66
N GLY A 21 -7.27 -0.78 7.81
CA GLY A 21 -8.17 -1.68 8.51
C GLY A 21 -9.44 -0.99 8.98
N LYS A 22 -9.32 0.25 9.48
CA LYS A 22 -10.48 1.10 9.83
C LYS A 22 -11.32 1.43 8.60
N LEU A 23 -10.68 1.88 7.52
CA LEU A 23 -11.34 2.31 6.30
C LEU A 23 -12.08 1.17 5.59
N LEU A 24 -11.48 -0.03 5.57
CA LEU A 24 -11.96 -1.17 4.81
C LEU A 24 -12.69 -2.20 5.67
N GLY A 25 -12.84 -1.95 6.97
CA GLY A 25 -13.51 -2.85 7.92
C GLY A 25 -12.81 -4.21 8.08
N ASN A 26 -11.52 -4.30 7.77
CA ASN A 26 -10.74 -5.53 7.86
C ASN A 26 -9.34 -5.26 8.44
N PRO A 27 -9.05 -5.68 9.68
CA PRO A 27 -7.73 -5.47 10.27
C PRO A 27 -6.62 -6.16 9.45
N ARG A 28 -6.91 -7.28 8.79
CA ARG A 28 -5.93 -8.06 8.01
C ARG A 28 -5.83 -7.64 6.54
N VAL A 29 -6.25 -6.43 6.19
CA VAL A 29 -6.32 -6.00 4.78
C VAL A 29 -4.98 -6.10 4.02
N MET A 30 -3.85 -6.01 4.72
CA MET A 30 -2.54 -6.14 4.07
C MET A 30 -2.21 -7.57 3.58
N SER A 31 -2.87 -8.60 4.10
CA SER A 31 -2.72 -9.97 3.57
C SER A 31 -3.50 -10.21 2.29
N ASP A 32 -4.45 -9.32 1.96
CA ASP A 32 -5.47 -9.61 0.97
C ASP A 32 -5.02 -9.42 -0.48
N GLY A 33 -3.87 -8.76 -0.70
CA GLY A 33 -3.08 -8.77 -1.94
C GLY A 33 -3.68 -8.11 -3.18
N TYR A 34 -4.96 -8.39 -3.47
CA TYR A 34 -5.79 -7.98 -4.62
C TYR A 34 -7.30 -8.10 -4.34
N LYS A 35 -7.73 -8.15 -3.07
CA LYS A 35 -9.15 -8.34 -2.75
C LYS A 35 -9.99 -7.11 -3.10
N THR A 36 -11.18 -7.36 -3.60
CA THR A 36 -12.18 -6.32 -3.83
C THR A 36 -12.90 -5.97 -2.53
N TYR A 37 -12.97 -4.68 -2.20
CA TYR A 37 -13.71 -4.12 -1.09
C TYR A 37 -14.87 -3.26 -1.59
N HIS A 38 -15.94 -3.21 -0.81
CA HIS A 38 -17.09 -2.36 -1.08
C HIS A 38 -17.10 -1.17 -0.12
N ILE A 39 -17.08 0.05 -0.67
CA ILE A 39 -17.23 1.29 0.09
C ILE A 39 -18.49 2.00 -0.41
N GLY A 40 -19.56 1.94 0.38
CA GLY A 40 -20.89 2.36 -0.07
C GLY A 40 -21.32 1.56 -1.31
N ASN A 41 -21.60 2.26 -2.42
CA ASN A 41 -22.02 1.66 -3.69
C ASN A 41 -20.86 1.34 -4.65
N TYR A 42 -19.61 1.56 -4.22
CA TYR A 42 -18.43 1.41 -5.08
C TYR A 42 -17.64 0.14 -4.72
N ALA A 43 -17.15 -0.54 -5.75
CA ALA A 43 -16.20 -1.64 -5.62
C ALA A 43 -14.79 -1.15 -5.96
N ILE A 44 -13.81 -1.47 -5.12
CA ILE A 44 -12.40 -1.14 -5.31
C ILE A 44 -11.54 -2.38 -5.13
N ASP A 45 -10.51 -2.51 -5.96
CA ASP A 45 -9.48 -3.53 -5.76
C ASP A 45 -8.37 -2.94 -4.89
N TYR A 46 -8.16 -3.56 -3.74
CA TYR A 46 -7.13 -3.15 -2.80
C TYR A 46 -5.74 -3.46 -3.36
N HIS A 47 -4.91 -2.42 -3.45
CA HIS A 47 -3.49 -2.52 -3.71
C HIS A 47 -2.73 -1.90 -2.53
N GLY A 48 -1.69 -2.59 -2.03
CA GLY A 48 -0.64 -2.13 -1.10
C GLY A 48 -0.99 -1.05 -0.06
N ALA A 49 -0.01 -0.42 0.57
CA ALA A 49 1.36 -0.89 0.74
C ALA A 49 1.39 -2.24 1.47
N PHE A 50 2.47 -2.99 1.29
CA PHE A 50 2.76 -4.22 2.02
C PHE A 50 3.92 -4.00 2.98
N ALA A 51 4.01 -4.81 4.03
CA ALA A 51 5.17 -4.85 4.93
C ALA A 51 5.59 -6.30 5.19
N ILE A 52 6.87 -6.51 5.50
CA ILE A 52 7.41 -7.82 5.89
C ILE A 52 6.85 -8.26 7.23
N SER A 53 6.72 -7.32 8.17
CA SER A 53 6.09 -7.60 9.45
C SER A 53 4.57 -7.59 9.28
N CYS A 54 3.93 -8.65 9.76
CA CYS A 54 2.48 -8.67 9.88
C CYS A 54 2.02 -7.47 10.74
N ASP A 55 0.79 -7.01 10.56
CA ASP A 55 0.17 -5.97 11.39
C ASP A 55 -0.03 -6.38 12.87
N HIS A 56 0.53 -7.52 13.28
CA HIS A 56 0.57 -7.97 14.66
C HIS A 56 1.96 -7.74 15.29
N GLY A 57 2.90 -7.11 14.58
CA GLY A 57 4.24 -6.79 15.09
C GLY A 57 5.28 -7.90 14.99
N CYS A 58 4.91 -9.02 14.38
CA CYS A 58 5.82 -10.13 14.15
C CYS A 58 6.64 -9.84 12.90
N PHE A 59 7.95 -9.64 13.07
CA PHE A 59 8.91 -9.76 12.00
C PHE A 59 9.18 -11.25 11.80
N HIS A 60 8.83 -11.80 10.65
CA HIS A 60 8.95 -13.24 10.42
C HIS A 60 10.26 -13.65 9.71
N GLY A 61 11.20 -12.72 9.49
CA GLY A 61 12.38 -13.00 8.69
C GLY A 61 12.10 -12.98 7.18
N ASP A 62 13.13 -13.27 6.39
CA ASP A 62 13.01 -13.37 4.94
C ASP A 62 12.21 -14.63 4.58
N GLY A 63 11.13 -14.48 3.81
CA GLY A 63 10.36 -15.62 3.33
C GLY A 63 9.29 -16.15 4.28
N ASP A 64 8.89 -15.42 5.33
CA ASP A 64 7.70 -15.75 6.11
C ASP A 64 6.75 -14.56 6.17
N HIS A 65 5.49 -14.82 5.86
CA HIS A 65 4.54 -13.77 5.55
C HIS A 65 3.20 -14.09 6.19
N GLY A 66 2.91 -13.49 7.36
CA GLY A 66 1.54 -13.26 7.85
C GLY A 66 0.59 -14.46 7.87
N TRP A 67 1.10 -15.68 7.82
CA TRP A 67 0.37 -16.94 7.87
C TRP A 67 1.18 -17.84 8.79
N GLY A 68 0.81 -17.84 10.08
CA GLY A 68 1.29 -18.89 10.96
C GLY A 68 0.87 -20.22 10.35
N PHE A 69 1.84 -21.10 10.06
CA PHE A 69 1.54 -22.48 9.75
C PHE A 69 0.61 -23.01 10.84
N GLY A 70 -0.59 -23.43 10.45
CA GLY A 70 -1.54 -24.04 11.37
C GLY A 70 -0.88 -25.21 12.10
N ASN A 71 -1.10 -25.24 13.42
CA ASN A 71 -0.82 -26.32 14.37
C ASN A 71 0.48 -26.29 15.17
N VAL A 72 1.17 -25.15 15.27
CA VAL A 72 2.19 -24.97 16.31
C VAL A 72 2.06 -23.58 16.90
N ASP A 73 1.76 -23.51 18.20
CA ASP A 73 1.71 -22.30 19.02
C ASP A 73 3.11 -21.69 19.15
N TYR A 74 3.66 -21.16 18.05
CA TYR A 74 4.82 -20.30 18.14
C TYR A 74 4.34 -18.91 18.54
N GLU A 75 4.68 -18.53 19.77
CA GLU A 75 4.62 -17.15 20.20
C GLU A 75 5.41 -16.29 19.20
N CYS A 76 4.77 -15.21 18.77
CA CYS A 76 5.31 -14.20 17.87
C CYS A 76 6.73 -13.78 18.32
N GLY A 77 7.78 -14.17 17.57
CA GLY A 77 9.15 -13.69 17.78
C GLY A 77 10.24 -14.73 18.05
N GLN A 78 9.97 -16.04 17.96
CA GLN A 78 11.05 -17.03 18.02
C GLN A 78 11.73 -17.19 16.65
N PHE A 79 12.91 -16.59 16.52
CA PHE A 79 13.84 -16.85 15.43
C PHE A 79 14.30 -18.31 15.47
N VAL A 80 14.22 -19.01 14.34
CA VAL A 80 15.15 -20.11 14.04
C VAL A 80 16.21 -19.55 13.10
N ASP A 81 17.10 -18.74 13.65
CA ASP A 81 18.41 -18.55 13.03
C ASP A 81 19.09 -19.92 13.06
N GLU A 82 19.29 -20.49 11.88
CA GLU A 82 19.91 -21.80 11.66
C GLU A 82 19.16 -22.99 12.30
N LEU A 83 18.55 -23.83 11.44
CA LEU A 83 18.56 -25.26 11.75
C LEU A 83 20.04 -25.63 11.95
N SER A 84 20.42 -25.93 13.20
CA SER A 84 21.76 -26.26 13.69
C SER A 84 22.43 -27.47 13.00
N ASN A 85 21.92 -27.90 11.86
CA ASN A 85 22.32 -29.08 11.11
C ASN A 85 22.75 -28.75 9.67
N GLY A 86 22.90 -27.48 9.28
CA GLY A 86 23.40 -27.09 7.95
C GLY A 86 22.47 -27.46 6.78
N ALA A 87 21.19 -27.70 7.05
CA ALA A 87 20.20 -27.97 6.03
C ALA A 87 19.70 -26.64 5.44
N SER A 88 20.22 -26.26 4.26
CA SER A 88 19.60 -25.22 3.44
C SER A 88 18.22 -25.71 3.01
N VAL A 89 17.16 -25.11 3.55
CA VAL A 89 15.81 -25.28 2.99
C VAL A 89 15.80 -24.57 1.64
N LYS A 90 15.96 -25.33 0.56
CA LYS A 90 15.62 -24.85 -0.78
C LYS A 90 14.10 -24.73 -0.81
N TRP A 91 13.60 -23.51 -0.63
CA TRP A 91 12.21 -23.20 -0.94
C TRP A 91 12.04 -23.25 -2.45
N ASP A 92 11.62 -24.41 -2.96
CA ASP A 92 11.23 -24.55 -4.36
C ASP A 92 9.99 -23.68 -4.58
N VAL A 93 10.18 -22.51 -5.20
CA VAL A 93 9.14 -21.57 -5.67
C VAL A 93 8.25 -22.20 -6.77
N ALA A 94 8.41 -23.49 -7.05
CA ALA A 94 7.91 -24.18 -8.24
C ALA A 94 6.48 -24.74 -8.14
N THR A 95 5.75 -24.59 -7.04
CA THR A 95 4.41 -25.21 -6.89
C THR A 95 3.23 -24.24 -6.89
N THR A 96 3.44 -22.93 -7.04
CA THR A 96 2.32 -22.00 -7.27
C THR A 96 1.97 -22.03 -8.76
N LYS A 97 0.84 -22.65 -9.11
CA LYS A 97 0.28 -22.47 -10.45
C LYS A 97 0.05 -20.95 -10.65
N PRO A 98 0.53 -20.37 -11.76
CA PRO A 98 0.24 -18.97 -12.05
C PRO A 98 -1.28 -18.79 -12.12
N HIS A 99 -1.77 -17.69 -11.54
CA HIS A 99 -3.09 -17.19 -11.91
C HIS A 99 -3.04 -16.83 -13.41
N GLU A 100 -4.18 -16.92 -14.12
CA GLU A 100 -4.22 -16.85 -15.60
C GLU A 100 -3.65 -15.54 -16.20
N ASP A 101 -3.37 -14.55 -15.37
CA ASP A 101 -2.74 -13.26 -15.63
C ASP A 101 -1.24 -13.19 -15.29
N GLY A 102 -0.62 -14.31 -14.90
CA GLY A 102 0.82 -14.40 -14.62
C GLY A 102 1.26 -13.78 -13.28
N VAL A 103 0.31 -13.45 -12.39
CA VAL A 103 0.61 -12.87 -11.08
C VAL A 103 0.67 -13.99 -10.02
N TYR A 104 1.82 -14.11 -9.35
CA TYR A 104 2.03 -15.08 -8.27
C TYR A 104 1.14 -14.76 -7.07
N VAL A 105 0.09 -15.55 -6.89
CA VAL A 105 -0.81 -15.52 -5.71
C VAL A 105 -0.41 -16.65 -4.78
N ASN A 106 0.64 -16.42 -4.00
CA ASN A 106 0.80 -16.96 -2.64
C ASN A 106 2.07 -16.40 -2.01
N GLY A 107 1.94 -15.17 -1.50
CA GLY A 107 2.11 -14.95 -0.08
C GLY A 107 3.48 -15.10 0.56
N TYR A 108 4.60 -15.21 -0.17
CA TYR A 108 5.93 -15.14 0.46
C TYR A 108 6.81 -14.14 -0.27
N PHE A 109 7.25 -13.09 0.43
CA PHE A 109 8.34 -12.26 -0.08
C PHE A 109 9.65 -12.88 0.36
N SER A 110 10.49 -13.24 -0.62
CA SER A 110 11.80 -13.80 -0.31
C SER A 110 12.80 -12.77 0.23
N SER A 111 12.45 -11.47 0.17
CA SER A 111 13.32 -10.36 0.57
C SER A 111 12.58 -9.01 0.67
N ARG A 112 13.22 -7.99 1.27
CA ARG A 112 12.79 -6.58 1.22
C ARG A 112 12.66 -6.06 -0.22
N GLU A 113 13.57 -6.48 -1.08
CA GLU A 113 13.63 -6.11 -2.48
C GLU A 113 12.38 -6.59 -3.22
N ASP A 114 11.92 -7.81 -2.97
CA ASP A 114 10.70 -8.34 -3.59
C ASP A 114 9.44 -7.64 -3.10
N LEU A 115 9.39 -7.28 -1.82
CA LEU A 115 8.32 -6.45 -1.29
C LEU A 115 8.26 -5.09 -2.00
N VAL A 116 9.40 -4.41 -2.11
CA VAL A 116 9.49 -3.11 -2.79
C VAL A 116 9.08 -3.24 -4.25
N LYS A 117 9.56 -4.27 -4.96
CA LYS A 117 9.15 -4.56 -6.35
C LYS A 117 7.64 -4.74 -6.47
N ARG A 118 7.01 -5.46 -5.53
CA ARG A 118 5.56 -5.62 -5.54
C ARG A 118 4.82 -4.31 -5.28
N CYS A 119 5.25 -3.52 -4.30
CA CYS A 119 4.67 -2.19 -4.07
C CYS A 119 4.75 -1.33 -5.34
N PHE A 120 5.91 -1.26 -5.99
CA PHE A 120 6.07 -0.52 -7.23
C PHE A 120 5.21 -1.06 -8.38
N ASN A 121 5.13 -2.37 -8.57
CA ASN A 121 4.24 -2.97 -9.57
C ASN A 121 2.77 -2.59 -9.30
N GLN A 122 2.33 -2.62 -8.05
CA GLN A 122 0.97 -2.23 -7.71
C GLN A 122 0.70 -0.74 -7.89
N ILE A 123 1.68 0.13 -7.66
CA ILE A 123 1.56 1.56 -8.00
C ILE A 123 1.51 1.74 -9.54
N GLN A 124 2.32 1.01 -10.30
CA GLN A 124 2.30 1.05 -11.77
C GLN A 124 0.93 0.69 -12.34
N THR A 125 0.29 -0.33 -11.76
CA THR A 125 -0.97 -0.90 -12.26
C THR A 125 -2.23 -0.32 -11.61
N CYS A 126 -2.11 0.48 -10.55
CA CYS A 126 -3.27 1.14 -9.93
C CYS A 126 -3.83 2.27 -10.82
N ASP A 127 -5.11 2.57 -10.62
CA ASP A 127 -5.81 3.69 -11.25
C ASP A 127 -5.61 5.00 -10.46
N ALA A 128 -5.43 4.90 -9.14
CA ALA A 128 -5.22 6.04 -8.25
C ALA A 128 -4.46 5.63 -6.98
N VAL A 129 -3.84 6.63 -6.34
CA VAL A 129 -3.21 6.48 -5.02
C VAL A 129 -4.04 7.20 -3.97
N HIS A 130 -4.33 6.50 -2.87
CA HIS A 130 -4.89 7.07 -1.65
C HIS A 130 -3.82 7.01 -0.55
N ALA A 131 -3.31 8.16 -0.13
CA ALA A 131 -2.28 8.25 0.88
C ALA A 131 -2.85 8.79 2.20
N TYR A 132 -2.57 8.08 3.30
CA TYR A 132 -2.86 8.55 4.66
C TYR A 132 -1.55 8.86 5.39
N ILE A 133 -1.34 10.12 5.74
CA ILE A 133 -0.13 10.60 6.43
C ILE A 133 -0.51 10.91 7.87
N ASP A 134 -0.05 10.05 8.78
CA ASP A 134 -0.28 10.15 10.22
C ASP A 134 0.98 10.56 11.01
N SER A 135 2.10 10.76 10.33
CA SER A 135 3.38 11.04 10.95
C SER A 135 4.39 11.56 9.91
N PHE A 136 5.37 12.35 10.34
CA PHE A 136 6.42 12.89 9.46
C PHE A 136 7.50 11.85 9.11
N ASP A 137 7.58 10.77 9.87
CA ASP A 137 8.52 9.66 9.65
C ASP A 137 7.93 8.58 8.72
N CYS A 138 6.93 8.93 7.90
CA CYS A 138 6.31 8.03 6.92
C CYS A 138 7.16 7.86 5.65
N TYR A 139 8.48 7.64 5.78
CA TYR A 139 9.44 7.70 4.66
C TYR A 139 9.06 6.78 3.47
N GLY A 140 8.58 5.57 3.74
CA GLY A 140 8.09 4.65 2.69
C GLY A 140 6.96 5.27 1.87
N THR A 141 5.96 5.85 2.53
CA THR A 141 4.86 6.58 1.90
C THR A 141 5.36 7.73 1.03
N LEU A 142 6.37 8.49 1.48
CA LEU A 142 6.94 9.59 0.70
C LEU A 142 7.59 9.10 -0.59
N VAL A 143 8.29 7.96 -0.55
CA VAL A 143 8.87 7.30 -1.73
C VAL A 143 7.75 6.83 -2.67
N GLU A 144 6.71 6.19 -2.15
CA GLU A 144 5.55 5.73 -2.91
C GLU A 144 4.84 6.89 -3.64
N LEU A 145 4.68 8.03 -2.95
CA LEU A 145 4.10 9.26 -3.52
C LEU A 145 4.96 9.85 -4.64
N GLY A 146 6.27 9.93 -4.44
CA GLY A 146 7.20 10.39 -5.48
C GLY A 146 7.17 9.48 -6.72
N TYR A 147 7.11 8.16 -6.50
CA TYR A 147 7.00 7.19 -7.58
C TYR A 147 5.68 7.29 -8.34
N ALA A 148 4.56 7.41 -7.62
CA ALA A 148 3.23 7.62 -8.21
C ALA A 148 3.17 8.91 -9.05
N ALA A 149 3.79 9.99 -8.57
CA ALA A 149 3.87 11.24 -9.30
C ALA A 149 4.64 11.12 -10.62
N ALA A 150 5.79 10.42 -10.61
CA ALA A 150 6.56 10.13 -11.82
C ALA A 150 5.76 9.34 -12.87
N LEU A 151 4.78 8.54 -12.41
CA LEU A 151 3.87 7.77 -13.26
C LEU A 151 2.56 8.51 -13.60
N ASN A 152 2.46 9.79 -13.25
CA ASN A 152 1.28 10.63 -13.47
C ASN A 152 -0.01 10.03 -12.85
N LYS A 153 0.12 9.33 -11.72
CA LYS A 153 -1.04 8.74 -11.03
C LYS A 153 -1.82 9.83 -10.30
N PRO A 154 -3.15 9.85 -10.41
CA PRO A 154 -3.97 10.74 -9.60
C PRO A 154 -3.86 10.32 -8.13
N THR A 155 -3.44 11.26 -7.29
CA THR A 155 -3.12 11.00 -5.89
C THR A 155 -4.01 11.85 -4.98
N TYR A 156 -4.54 11.21 -3.95
CA TYR A 156 -5.42 11.81 -2.96
C TYR A 156 -4.79 11.62 -1.58
N ILE A 157 -4.56 12.72 -0.87
CA ILE A 157 -3.90 12.70 0.43
C ILE A 157 -4.92 12.99 1.52
N VAL A 158 -4.83 12.24 2.61
CA VAL A 158 -5.52 12.48 3.87
C VAL A 158 -4.46 12.66 4.96
N LEU A 159 -4.55 13.77 5.69
CA LEU A 159 -3.65 14.08 6.81
C LEU A 159 -4.38 13.78 8.12
N ALA A 160 -3.77 12.98 8.99
CA ALA A 160 -4.34 12.65 10.30
C ALA A 160 -4.46 13.91 11.20
N PRO A 161 -5.29 13.88 12.27
CA PRO A 161 -5.46 15.02 13.17
C PRO A 161 -4.13 15.49 13.77
N ASN A 162 -3.26 14.57 14.18
CA ASN A 162 -1.98 14.87 14.81
C ASN A 162 -0.93 15.47 13.85
N VAL A 163 -1.13 15.36 12.54
CA VAL A 163 -0.30 16.02 11.52
C VAL A 163 -0.84 17.41 11.17
N SER A 164 -2.14 17.64 11.38
CA SER A 164 -2.85 18.81 10.89
C SER A 164 -3.20 19.86 11.93
N GLN A 165 -3.31 19.47 13.21
CA GLN A 165 -3.68 20.37 14.30
C GLN A 165 -2.47 21.03 14.99
N ASP A 166 -1.25 20.62 14.65
CA ASP A 166 -0.06 21.25 15.19
C ASP A 166 0.24 22.55 14.41
N VAL A 167 -0.10 23.67 15.03
CA VAL A 167 0.06 25.02 14.47
C VAL A 167 1.52 25.31 14.11
N SER A 168 2.49 24.79 14.88
CA SER A 168 3.91 24.96 14.60
C SER A 168 4.37 24.18 13.36
N ILE A 169 3.64 23.13 13.00
CA ILE A 169 3.88 22.28 11.84
C ILE A 169 3.19 22.84 10.60
N LEU A 170 2.00 23.43 10.76
CA LEU A 170 1.35 24.22 9.70
C LEU A 170 2.23 25.41 9.29
N GLU A 171 2.93 26.03 10.25
CA GLU A 171 3.86 27.14 9.98
C GLU A 171 5.15 26.68 9.27
N LYS A 172 5.65 25.47 9.56
CA LYS A 172 6.87 24.93 8.93
C LYS A 172 6.62 24.29 7.56
N ASP A 173 5.36 23.96 7.26
CA ASP A 173 4.94 23.29 6.03
C ASP A 173 5.88 22.14 5.63
N GLU A 174 6.21 21.24 6.56
CA GLU A 174 7.20 20.16 6.33
C GLU A 174 6.82 19.22 5.16
N LEU A 175 5.55 19.22 4.74
CA LEU A 175 5.05 18.48 3.57
C LEU A 175 4.92 19.34 2.30
N TRP A 176 5.47 20.56 2.28
CA TRP A 176 5.34 21.51 1.16
C TRP A 176 5.69 20.84 -0.17
N PHE A 177 6.75 20.04 -0.21
CA PHE A 177 7.20 19.39 -1.44
C PHE A 177 6.17 18.37 -1.96
N VAL A 178 5.65 17.53 -1.08
CA VAL A 178 4.59 16.55 -1.42
C VAL A 178 3.33 17.27 -1.89
N LYS A 179 2.95 18.37 -1.23
CA LYS A 179 1.76 19.16 -1.59
C LYS A 179 1.83 19.75 -3.01
N HIS A 180 3.03 20.05 -3.49
CA HIS A 180 3.28 20.63 -4.82
C HIS A 180 3.71 19.59 -5.87
N THR A 181 3.70 18.31 -5.51
CA THR A 181 4.01 17.23 -6.43
C THR A 181 2.93 17.15 -7.53
N PRO A 182 3.28 16.84 -8.80
CA PRO A 182 2.30 16.69 -9.86
C PRO A 182 1.21 15.65 -9.53
N ASN A 183 -0.01 15.90 -10.03
CA ASN A 183 -1.17 15.00 -9.93
C ASN A 183 -1.72 14.74 -8.52
N ILE A 184 -1.32 15.51 -7.52
CA ILE A 184 -2.13 15.64 -6.30
C ILE A 184 -3.48 16.26 -6.68
N LYS A 185 -4.56 15.47 -6.56
CA LYS A 185 -5.93 15.90 -6.87
C LYS A 185 -6.61 16.55 -5.70
N SER A 186 -6.31 16.09 -4.49
CA SER A 186 -6.89 16.64 -3.27
C SER A 186 -6.02 16.31 -2.06
N ILE A 187 -5.99 17.24 -1.11
CA ILE A 187 -5.45 17.04 0.23
C ILE A 187 -6.56 17.44 1.19
N LYS A 188 -6.92 16.52 2.09
CA LYS A 188 -7.94 16.76 3.11
C LYS A 188 -7.42 16.37 4.49
N TYR A 189 -8.08 16.93 5.49
CA TYR A 189 -7.79 16.68 6.89
C TYR A 189 -8.79 15.67 7.43
N ASP A 190 -8.27 14.65 8.12
CA ASP A 190 -9.07 13.71 8.89
C ASP A 190 -9.55 14.43 10.17
N GLY A 191 -10.86 14.62 10.29
CA GLY A 191 -11.51 15.20 11.48
C GLY A 191 -11.69 14.21 12.64
N GLY A 192 -11.07 13.03 12.58
CA GLY A 192 -11.21 11.93 13.54
C GLY A 192 -11.94 10.70 12.98
N GLU A 193 -12.38 10.74 11.72
CA GLU A 193 -13.01 9.64 11.00
C GLU A 193 -12.25 9.37 9.70
N THR A 194 -11.55 8.23 9.64
CA THR A 194 -10.82 7.82 8.43
C THR A 194 -11.78 7.69 7.26
N PHE A 195 -11.54 8.43 6.18
CA PHE A 195 -12.39 8.45 4.99
C PHE A 195 -11.58 8.26 3.70
N ILE A 196 -12.29 7.89 2.63
CA ILE A 196 -11.75 7.88 1.27
C ILE A 196 -12.35 9.05 0.48
N HIS A 197 -11.54 9.65 -0.40
CA HIS A 197 -12.02 10.71 -1.28
C HIS A 197 -13.07 10.14 -2.25
N THR A 198 -14.28 10.67 -2.26
CA THR A 198 -15.34 10.18 -3.17
C THR A 198 -14.97 10.33 -4.64
N ASP A 199 -14.22 11.38 -4.99
CA ASP A 199 -13.73 11.61 -6.36
C ASP A 199 -12.79 10.51 -6.84
N LEU A 200 -12.12 9.82 -5.90
CA LEU A 200 -11.32 8.64 -6.21
C LEU A 200 -12.23 7.47 -6.61
N LEU A 201 -13.42 7.36 -6.03
CA LEU A 201 -14.36 6.25 -6.28
C LEU A 201 -15.18 6.42 -7.56
N VAL A 202 -15.35 7.65 -8.05
CA VAL A 202 -16.09 7.90 -9.29
C VAL A 202 -15.32 7.24 -10.46
N PRO A 203 -16.00 6.42 -11.29
CA PRO A 203 -15.38 5.91 -12.51
C PRO A 203 -14.89 7.09 -13.35
N SER A 204 -13.64 7.04 -13.83
CA SER A 204 -13.17 8.02 -14.79
C SER A 204 -14.13 7.99 -15.98
N SER A 205 -14.93 9.04 -16.16
CA SER A 205 -15.79 9.17 -17.33
C SER A 205 -14.87 9.21 -18.54
N VAL A 206 -14.82 8.11 -19.30
CA VAL A 206 -14.09 7.92 -20.58
C VAL A 206 -12.98 8.96 -20.77
N GLU A 207 -11.83 8.77 -20.11
CA GLU A 207 -10.71 9.69 -20.27
C GLU A 207 -10.25 9.72 -21.73
N GLU A 208 -10.12 10.93 -22.29
CA GLU A 208 -9.60 11.18 -23.63
C GLU A 208 -8.25 10.47 -23.81
N SER A 209 -8.01 9.93 -25.01
CA SER A 209 -6.94 8.98 -25.27
C SER A 209 -5.57 9.48 -24.76
N PRO A 210 -4.72 8.61 -24.16
CA PRO A 210 -3.40 8.96 -23.63
C PRO A 210 -2.35 9.48 -24.63
N SER A 211 -2.71 9.74 -25.90
CA SER A 211 -1.75 10.08 -26.95
C SER A 211 -1.10 11.46 -26.81
N ALA A 212 -1.59 12.34 -25.93
CA ALA A 212 -1.15 13.74 -25.87
C ALA A 212 0.00 14.06 -24.90
N PHE A 213 0.44 13.16 -24.01
CA PHE A 213 1.22 13.59 -22.83
C PHE A 213 2.71 13.20 -22.78
N ARG A 214 3.25 12.45 -23.76
CA ARG A 214 4.65 11.99 -23.71
C ARG A 214 5.75 13.05 -24.01
N SER A 215 5.43 14.35 -24.07
CA SER A 215 6.41 15.38 -24.49
C SER A 215 6.88 16.37 -23.42
N ARG A 216 6.50 16.22 -22.14
CA ARG A 216 6.86 17.21 -21.11
C ARG A 216 7.53 16.60 -19.89
N LEU A 217 8.79 16.21 -20.04
CA LEU A 217 9.82 16.28 -19.00
C LEU A 217 11.17 16.22 -19.73
N LYS A 218 11.65 17.37 -20.19
CA LYS A 218 13.07 17.57 -20.49
C LYS A 218 13.64 18.28 -19.27
N PHE A 219 14.45 17.57 -18.49
CA PHE A 219 15.36 18.17 -17.52
C PHE A 219 16.52 18.83 -18.26
#